data_AF-X0SHE8-F1
#
_entry.id   AF-X0SHE8-F1
#
_cell.length_a   1.000
_cell.length_b   1.000
_cell.length_c   1.000
_cell.angle_alpha   90.00
_cell.angle_beta   90.00
_cell.angle_gamma   90.00
#
_symmetry.space_group_name_H-M   'P 1'
#
loop_
_entity.id
_entity.type
_entity.pdbx_description
1 polymer ?
#
loop_
_entity_poly.entity_id
_entity_poly.type
_entity_poly.pdbx_seq_one_letter_code
_entity_poly.pdbx_strand_id
1 'polypeptide(L)'
;PVLKNNYLASLMSAGAAFVLAIGLYGGKPAGILLWPLFGTTNQLLASLVFATLTIYLLKKKSPTWPTALPVVIVTLTTLAAMIWNIKGYVTAKNWVLTSVGGTILAASLVLIYLSTTTYLKEKRARKAGK
;
A
#
# COMPACT_ATOMS: atom_id res chain seq x y z
N PRO A 1 -32.20 -1.28 -2.61
CA PRO A 1 -33.03 -1.75 -1.47
C PRO A 1 -32.43 -2.92 -0.68
N VAL A 2 -31.72 -3.85 -1.32
CA VAL A 2 -31.12 -5.04 -0.66
C VAL A 2 -29.82 -4.72 0.12
N LEU A 3 -29.07 -3.69 -0.28
CA LEU A 3 -27.79 -3.27 0.34
C LEU A 3 -27.93 -2.34 1.56
N LYS A 4 -29.16 -2.03 2.01
CA LYS A 4 -29.40 -1.10 3.13
C LYS A 4 -29.32 -1.76 4.52
N ASN A 5 -29.34 -3.09 4.56
CA ASN A 5 -29.17 -3.87 5.78
C ASN A 5 -27.69 -4.19 5.97
N ASN A 6 -27.07 -3.60 7.00
CA ASN A 6 -25.64 -3.76 7.30
C ASN A 6 -25.23 -5.23 7.46
N TYR A 7 -26.08 -6.06 8.07
CA TYR A 7 -25.79 -7.49 8.24
C TYR A 7 -25.77 -8.24 6.91
N LEU A 8 -26.70 -7.92 6.01
CA LEU A 8 -26.81 -8.55 4.69
C LEU A 8 -25.68 -8.09 3.77
N ALA A 9 -25.31 -6.81 3.84
CA ALA A 9 -24.14 -6.27 3.13
C ALA A 9 -22.83 -6.90 3.62
N SER A 10 -22.65 -7.03 4.94
CA SER A 10 -21.47 -7.70 5.53
C SER A 10 -21.42 -9.18 5.18
N LEU A 11 -22.55 -9.89 5.19
CA LEU A 11 -22.60 -11.30 4.79
C LEU A 11 -22.23 -11.47 3.31
N MET A 12 -22.72 -10.59 2.44
CA MET A 12 -22.40 -10.63 1.01
C MET A 12 -20.92 -10.35 0.75
N SER A 13 -20.33 -9.37 1.44
CA SER A 13 -18.89 -9.08 1.29
C SER A 13 -18.02 -10.21 1.83
N ALA A 14 -18.38 -10.76 3.00
CA ALA A 14 -17.70 -11.89 3.61
C ALA A 14 -17.82 -13.15 2.73
N GLY A 15 -19.00 -13.40 2.16
CA GLY A 15 -19.23 -14.50 1.23
C GLY A 15 -18.41 -14.39 -0.05
N ALA A 16 -18.35 -13.20 -0.66
CA ALA A 16 -17.51 -12.96 -1.84
C ALA A 16 -16.01 -13.16 -1.53
N ALA A 17 -15.54 -12.66 -0.38
CA ALA A 17 -14.17 -12.87 0.08
C ALA A 17 -13.88 -14.35 0.34
N PHE A 18 -14.83 -15.08 0.94
CA PHE A 18 -14.70 -16.52 1.20
C PHE A 18 -14.61 -17.32 -0.10
N VAL A 19 -15.48 -17.05 -1.07
CA VAL A 19 -15.46 -17.70 -2.39
C VAL A 19 -14.14 -17.44 -3.12
N LEU A 20 -13.62 -16.22 -3.06
CA LEU A 20 -12.30 -15.89 -3.61
C LEU A 20 -11.16 -16.54 -2.85
N ALA A 21 -11.26 -16.70 -1.53
CA ALA A 21 -10.22 -17.33 -0.72
C ALA A 21 -10.06 -18.82 -1.06
N ILE A 22 -11.17 -19.53 -1.27
CA ILE A 22 -11.18 -20.97 -1.60
C ILE A 22 -11.07 -21.24 -3.11
N GLY A 23 -11.35 -20.24 -3.96
CA GLY A 23 -11.27 -20.37 -5.41
C GLY A 23 -9.88 -20.83 -5.85
N LEU A 24 -9.80 -21.87 -6.67
CA LEU A 24 -8.53 -22.43 -7.11
C LEU A 24 -8.00 -21.66 -8.32
N TYR A 25 -6.76 -21.19 -8.23
CA TYR A 25 -6.03 -20.62 -9.36
C TYR A 25 -4.72 -21.40 -9.54
N GLY A 26 -4.58 -22.13 -10.65
CA GLY A 26 -3.40 -22.97 -10.91
C GLY A 26 -3.19 -24.10 -9.88
N GLY A 27 -4.27 -24.66 -9.33
CA GLY A 27 -4.22 -25.75 -8.34
C GLY A 27 -3.95 -25.32 -6.90
N LYS A 28 -3.84 -24.02 -6.61
CA LYS A 28 -3.68 -23.48 -5.25
C LYS A 28 -4.84 -22.55 -4.89
N PRO A 29 -5.26 -22.47 -3.61
CA PRO A 29 -6.26 -21.51 -3.17
C PRO A 29 -5.81 -20.07 -3.45
N ALA A 30 -6.64 -19.30 -4.15
CA ALA A 30 -6.34 -17.94 -4.55
C ALA A 30 -6.12 -17.02 -3.35
N GLY A 31 -6.72 -17.33 -2.19
CA GLY A 31 -6.44 -16.60 -0.94
C GLY A 31 -4.96 -16.60 -0.55
N ILE A 32 -4.25 -17.73 -0.70
CA ILE A 32 -2.82 -17.84 -0.35
C ILE A 32 -1.96 -17.05 -1.34
N LEU A 33 -2.38 -17.00 -2.61
CA LEU A 33 -1.72 -16.24 -3.66
C LEU A 33 -1.94 -14.72 -3.50
N LEU A 34 -3.13 -14.29 -3.05
CA LEU A 34 -3.46 -12.88 -2.85
C LEU A 34 -2.91 -12.30 -1.54
N TRP A 35 -2.67 -13.14 -0.53
CA TRP A 35 -2.21 -12.69 0.79
C TRP A 35 -1.01 -11.74 0.77
N PRO A 36 0.07 -12.00 0.01
CA PRO A 36 1.21 -11.08 -0.04
C PRO A 36 0.86 -9.73 -0.67
N LEU A 37 -0.10 -9.69 -1.62
CA LEU A 37 -0.57 -8.44 -2.24
C LEU A 37 -1.39 -7.59 -1.26
N PHE A 38 -2.18 -8.23 -0.39
CA PHE A 38 -2.82 -7.52 0.73
C PHE A 38 -1.78 -6.94 1.68
N GLY A 39 -0.76 -7.71 2.02
CA GLY A 39 0.35 -7.27 2.86
C GLY A 39 1.05 -6.03 2.31
N THR A 40 1.46 -6.04 1.04
CA THR A 40 2.17 -4.90 0.41
C THR A 40 1.27 -3.68 0.25
N THR A 41 -0.01 -3.86 -0.04
CA THR A 41 -0.99 -2.76 -0.09
C THR A 41 -1.17 -2.09 1.28
N ASN A 42 -1.22 -2.88 2.36
CA ASN A 42 -1.31 -2.35 3.72
C ASN A 42 -0.05 -1.59 4.13
N GLN A 43 1.13 -2.07 3.72
CA GLN A 43 2.37 -1.37 3.98
C GLN A 43 2.45 -0.04 3.18
N LEU A 44 1.90 0.00 1.97
CA LEU A 44 1.77 1.23 1.19
C LEU A 44 0.87 2.25 1.90
N LEU A 45 -0.26 1.81 2.47
CA LEU A 45 -1.14 2.66 3.27
C LEU A 45 -0.43 3.18 4.53
N ALA A 46 0.34 2.34 5.21
CA ALA A 46 1.15 2.74 6.36
C ALA A 46 2.18 3.81 5.96
N SER A 47 2.86 3.64 4.83
CA SER A 47 3.79 4.64 4.29
C SER A 47 3.08 5.98 4.02
N LEU A 48 1.88 5.96 3.44
CA LEU A 48 1.09 7.18 3.21
C LEU A 48 0.73 7.91 4.52
N VAL A 49 0.31 7.18 5.55
CA VAL A 49 -0.03 7.74 6.87
C VAL A 49 1.20 8.39 7.49
N PHE A 50 2.34 7.69 7.53
CA PHE A 50 3.57 8.24 8.09
C PHE A 50 4.11 9.43 7.28
N ALA A 51 3.95 9.44 5.96
CA ALA A 51 4.32 10.57 5.10
C ALA A 51 3.45 11.80 5.44
N THR A 52 2.14 11.58 5.60
CA THR A 52 1.19 12.63 5.97
C THR A 52 1.50 13.19 7.36
N LEU A 53 1.77 12.33 8.34
CA LEU A 53 2.19 12.74 9.68
C LEU A 53 3.50 13.53 9.67
N THR A 54 4.46 13.14 8.83
CA THR A 54 5.73 13.83 8.67
C THR A 54 5.53 15.24 8.12
N ILE A 55 4.67 15.42 7.12
CA ILE A 55 4.31 16.74 6.56
C ILE A 55 3.53 17.56 7.60
N TYR A 56 2.63 16.94 8.35
CA TYR A 56 1.88 17.60 9.41
C TYR A 56 2.79 18.14 10.53
N LEU A 57 3.74 17.32 11.02
CA LEU A 57 4.72 17.76 12.03
C LEU A 57 5.63 18.86 11.50
N LEU A 58 5.99 18.80 10.21
CA LEU A 58 6.77 19.84 9.55
C LEU A 58 6.04 21.19 9.58
N LYS A 59 4.73 21.19 9.29
CA LYS A 59 3.86 22.37 9.39
C LYS A 59 3.74 22.90 10.82
N LYS A 60 3.64 22.00 11.80
CA LYS A 60 3.60 22.36 13.23
C LYS A 60 4.95 22.85 13.80
N LYS A 61 6.01 22.92 12.97
CA LYS A 61 7.39 23.25 13.40
C LYS A 61 7.93 22.29 14.48
N SER A 62 7.42 21.07 14.53
CA SER A 62 7.81 20.02 15.48
C SER A 62 8.91 19.13 14.88
N PRO A 63 9.70 18.39 15.70
CA PRO A 63 10.68 17.45 15.18
C PRO A 63 10.01 16.39 14.29
N THR A 64 10.44 16.29 13.04
CA THR A 64 9.87 15.37 12.05
C THR A 64 10.54 13.99 12.04
N TRP A 65 11.65 13.82 12.76
CA TRP A 65 12.42 12.57 12.79
C TRP A 65 11.62 11.36 13.30
N PRO A 66 10.69 11.46 14.29
CA PRO A 66 9.99 10.29 14.82
C PRO A 66 9.08 9.60 13.80
N THR A 67 8.57 10.34 12.80
CA THR A 67 7.68 9.81 11.76
C THR A 67 8.40 9.62 10.42
N ALA A 68 9.43 10.42 10.15
CA ALA A 68 10.23 10.30 8.93
C ALA A 68 11.06 9.01 8.91
N LEU A 69 11.60 8.56 10.05
CA LEU A 69 12.37 7.32 10.10
C LEU A 69 11.48 6.09 9.80
N PRO A 70 10.32 5.89 10.46
CA PRO A 70 9.39 4.82 10.10
C PRO A 70 8.95 4.83 8.64
N VAL A 71 8.69 6.01 8.05
CA VAL A 71 8.24 6.08 6.66
C VAL A 71 9.29 5.53 5.70
N VAL A 72 10.57 5.83 5.94
CA VAL A 72 11.67 5.33 5.10
C VAL A 72 11.79 3.82 5.22
N ILE A 73 11.78 3.28 6.44
CA ILE A 73 11.91 1.83 6.69
C ILE A 73 10.74 1.07 6.05
N VAL A 74 9.51 1.51 6.29
CA VAL A 74 8.31 0.86 5.72
C VAL A 74 8.36 0.93 4.21
N THR A 75 8.69 2.08 3.63
CA THR A 75 8.74 2.23 2.16
C THR A 75 9.79 1.31 1.53
N LEU A 76 11.00 1.24 2.09
CA LEU A 76 12.07 0.39 1.57
C LEU A 76 11.72 -1.11 1.66
N THR A 77 11.21 -1.53 2.82
CA THR A 77 10.79 -2.92 3.03
C THR A 77 9.62 -3.31 2.12
N THR A 78 8.67 -2.39 1.89
CA THR A 78 7.55 -2.60 0.95
C THR A 78 8.05 -2.78 -0.48
N LEU A 79 8.92 -1.89 -0.95
CA LEU A 79 9.47 -1.98 -2.31
C LEU A 79 10.25 -3.28 -2.52
N ALA A 80 11.09 -3.67 -1.55
CA ALA A 80 11.82 -4.93 -1.60
C ALA A 80 10.87 -6.14 -1.66
N ALA A 81 9.86 -6.19 -0.79
CA ALA A 81 8.87 -7.25 -0.77
C ALA A 81 8.07 -7.32 -2.08
N MET A 82 7.69 -6.18 -2.66
CA MET A 82 6.96 -6.14 -3.92
C MET A 82 7.78 -6.65 -5.10
N ILE A 83 9.05 -6.22 -5.22
CA ILE A 83 9.96 -6.71 -6.26
C ILE A 83 10.15 -8.22 -6.12
N TRP A 84 10.31 -8.72 -4.89
CA TRP A 84 10.43 -10.15 -4.63
C TRP A 84 9.18 -10.94 -5.06
N ASN A 85 7.99 -10.45 -4.68
CA ASN A 85 6.72 -11.09 -5.05
C ASN A 85 6.49 -11.09 -6.56
N ILE A 86 6.71 -9.96 -7.24
CA ILE A 86 6.56 -9.86 -8.71
C ILE A 86 7.49 -10.84 -9.42
N LYS A 87 8.76 -10.95 -9.00
CA LYS A 87 9.70 -11.95 -9.55
C LYS A 87 9.15 -13.37 -9.39
N GLY A 88 8.60 -13.69 -8.22
CA GLY A 88 7.94 -14.98 -7.97
C GLY A 88 6.76 -15.23 -8.91
N TYR A 89 5.91 -14.23 -9.14
CA TYR A 89 4.74 -14.34 -10.01
C TYR A 89 5.10 -14.51 -11.48
N VAL A 90 6.14 -13.81 -11.95
CA VAL A 90 6.66 -13.95 -13.32
C VAL A 90 7.21 -15.36 -13.55
N THR A 91 8.03 -15.88 -12.62
CA THR A 91 8.57 -17.24 -12.71
C THR A 91 7.47 -18.30 -12.68
N ALA A 92 6.42 -18.08 -11.89
CA ALA A 92 5.25 -18.95 -11.83
C ALA A 92 4.29 -18.79 -13.03
N LYS A 93 4.62 -17.95 -14.03
CA LYS A 93 3.76 -17.59 -15.18
C LYS A 93 2.36 -17.09 -14.77
N ASN A 94 2.25 -16.49 -13.57
CA ASN A 94 0.99 -15.96 -13.07
C ASN A 94 0.84 -14.49 -13.50
N TRP A 95 0.31 -14.30 -14.71
CA TRP A 95 0.17 -12.98 -15.33
C TRP A 95 -0.82 -12.06 -14.60
N VAL A 96 -1.85 -12.62 -13.96
CA VAL A 96 -2.84 -11.84 -13.19
C VAL A 96 -2.18 -11.22 -11.97
N LEU A 97 -1.45 -12.00 -11.17
CA LEU A 97 -0.77 -11.45 -9.99
C LEU A 97 0.41 -10.54 -10.37
N THR A 98 1.06 -10.82 -11.50
CA THR A 98 2.12 -9.96 -12.03
C THR A 98 1.58 -8.59 -12.41
N SER A 99 0.44 -8.52 -13.11
CA SER A 99 -0.16 -7.24 -13.51
C SER A 99 -0.62 -6.44 -12.30
N VAL A 100 -1.35 -7.06 -11.37
CA VAL A 100 -1.81 -6.41 -10.13
C VAL A 100 -0.62 -5.92 -9.28
N GLY A 101 0.40 -6.77 -9.10
CA GLY A 101 1.62 -6.39 -8.38
C GLY A 101 2.34 -5.23 -9.04
N GLY A 102 2.43 -5.23 -10.38
CA GLY A 102 3.01 -4.14 -11.17
C GLY A 102 2.24 -2.83 -11.03
N THR A 103 0.91 -2.87 -11.04
CA THR A 103 0.06 -1.68 -10.81
C THR A 103 0.28 -1.10 -9.42
N ILE A 104 0.34 -1.93 -8.38
CA ILE A 104 0.62 -1.47 -7.01
C ILE A 104 2.04 -0.89 -6.95
N LEU A 105 3.02 -1.47 -7.67
CA LEU A 105 4.39 -0.95 -7.70
C LEU A 105 4.44 0.44 -8.32
N ALA A 106 3.76 0.64 -9.45
CA ALA A 106 3.63 1.95 -10.06
C ALA A 106 2.96 2.96 -9.11
N ALA A 107 1.87 2.56 -8.44
CA ALA A 107 1.21 3.41 -7.44
C ALA A 107 2.15 3.79 -6.29
N SER A 108 2.99 2.86 -5.82
CA SER A 108 3.97 3.14 -4.76
C SER A 108 5.02 4.17 -5.19
N LEU A 109 5.51 4.11 -6.43
CA LEU A 109 6.47 5.08 -6.96
C LEU A 109 5.85 6.47 -7.08
N VAL A 110 4.59 6.55 -7.54
CA VAL A 110 3.84 7.83 -7.59
C VAL A 110 3.68 8.42 -6.18
N LEU A 111 3.39 7.59 -5.18
CA LEU A 111 3.21 8.03 -3.80
C LEU A 111 4.53 8.55 -3.20
N ILE A 112 5.64 7.88 -3.46
CA ILE A 112 6.98 8.34 -3.05
C ILE A 112 7.31 9.68 -3.71
N TYR A 113 7.03 9.83 -5.00
CA TYR A 113 7.22 11.08 -5.72
C TYR A 113 6.37 12.22 -5.12
N LEU A 114 5.07 11.99 -4.90
CA LEU A 114 4.15 12.98 -4.36
C LEU A 114 4.52 13.39 -2.93
N SER A 115 4.85 12.42 -2.07
CA SER A 115 5.24 12.69 -0.69
C SER A 115 6.55 13.46 -0.61
N THR A 116 7.55 13.10 -1.42
CA THR A 116 8.85 13.78 -1.47
C THR A 116 8.72 15.21 -1.98
N THR A 117 8.00 15.43 -3.08
CA THR A 117 7.79 16.77 -3.65
C THR A 117 7.02 17.68 -2.69
N THR A 118 5.98 17.15 -2.03
CA THR A 118 5.21 17.88 -1.02
C THR A 118 6.08 18.24 0.18
N TYR A 119 6.86 17.29 0.69
CA TYR A 119 7.79 17.53 1.80
C TYR A 119 8.84 18.59 1.46
N LEU A 120 9.44 18.53 0.27
CA LEU A 120 10.44 19.51 -0.17
C LEU A 120 9.84 20.91 -0.35
N LYS A 121 8.63 21.01 -0.92
CA LYS A 121 7.90 22.27 -1.07
C LYS A 121 7.64 22.91 0.29
N GLU A 122 7.13 22.13 1.25
CA GLU A 122 6.84 22.59 2.61
C GLU A 122 8.13 22.99 3.36
N LYS A 123 9.20 22.22 3.21
CA LYS A 123 10.50 22.53 3.81
C LYS A 123 11.09 23.84 3.28
N ARG A 124 10.92 24.13 1.98
CA ARG A 124 11.34 25.41 1.37
C ARG A 124 10.49 26.58 1.88
N ALA A 125 9.16 26.42 1.94
CA ALA A 125 8.26 27.44 2.50
C ALA A 125 8.64 27.79 3.95
N ARG A 126 8.97 26.79 4.77
CA ARG A 126 9.48 26.99 6.14
C ARG A 126 10.79 27.78 6.18
N LYS A 127 11.69 27.59 5.21
CA LYS A 127 12.97 28.31 5.15
C LYS A 127 12.80 29.75 4.66
N ALA A 128 11.82 30.03 3.81
CA ALA A 128 11.53 31.36 3.28
C ALA A 128 10.67 32.23 4.22
N GLY A 129 9.87 31.62 5.09
CA GLY A 129 9.12 32.32 6.15
C GLY A 129 9.87 32.49 7.48
N LYS A 130 11.19 32.23 7.47
CA LYS A 130 12.14 32.55 8.53
C LYS A 130 13.06 33.65 8.02
#